data_AF-A0A3L8PZ13-F1
#
_entry.id   AF-A0A3L8PZ13-F1
#
_cell.length_a   1.000
_cell.length_b   1.000
_cell.length_c   1.000
_cell.angle_alpha   90.00
_cell.angle_beta   90.00
_cell.angle_gamma   90.00
#
_symmetry.space_group_name_H-M   'P 1'
#
loop_
_entity.id
_entity.type
_entity.pdbx_description
1 polymer ?
#
loop_
_entity_poly.entity_id
_entity_poly.type
_entity_poly.pdbx_seq_one_letter_code
_entity_poly.pdbx_strand_id
1 'polypeptide(L)'
;MKDGYLIEVNASTHTCDRTQLDLYQALTSAWIKYFGDTIFLRVYKSASRENKMKPLLLIAALSNPVMAAQTIKHFGDWEVSSEGYILTATSTPVKASNRALVFRCNIEHKNCVFTYTEAKPCNSQKFRFLHLSALADNVAANLKSQCIGGQWVKAPFVWDDMDPILYHSQKDFSIRFSDEVDTATIYSKKGAEDALKYILGIDNNFNHRNQKMALKDPEP
;
A
#
# COMPACT_ATOMS: atom_id res chain seq x y z
N MET A 1 0.50 12.72 27.52
CA MET A 1 1.90 12.24 27.40
C MET A 1 2.08 11.84 25.95
N LYS A 2 3.06 12.41 25.24
CA LYS A 2 3.39 11.94 23.87
C LYS A 2 4.32 10.75 24.01
N ASP A 3 3.98 9.65 23.36
CA ASP A 3 4.81 8.45 23.31
C ASP A 3 6.11 8.80 22.56
N GLY A 4 7.21 8.88 23.29
CA GLY A 4 8.53 9.19 22.74
C GLY A 4 9.36 7.91 22.65
N TYR A 5 10.12 7.77 21.58
CA TYR A 5 11.05 6.65 21.42
C TYR A 5 12.42 7.03 22.00
N LEU A 6 12.93 6.23 22.92
CA LEU A 6 14.30 6.35 23.44
C LEU A 6 15.20 5.40 22.66
N ILE A 7 16.19 5.96 21.96
CA ILE A 7 17.22 5.18 21.27
C ILE A 7 18.54 5.37 22.03
N GLU A 8 19.05 4.30 22.61
CA GLU A 8 20.33 4.27 23.32
C GLU A 8 21.44 3.84 22.37
N VAL A 9 22.44 4.71 22.17
CA VAL A 9 23.59 4.43 21.30
C VAL A 9 24.86 4.36 22.16
N ASN A 10 25.50 3.20 22.17
CA ASN A 10 26.75 2.97 22.90
C ASN A 10 27.95 3.33 22.01
N ALA A 11 28.63 4.43 22.30
CA ALA A 11 29.80 4.87 21.57
C ALA A 11 31.07 4.28 22.19
N SER A 12 31.75 3.38 21.46
CA SER A 12 33.07 2.87 21.85
C SER A 12 34.17 3.92 21.61
N THR A 13 35.27 3.82 22.36
CA THR A 13 36.28 4.85 22.66
C THR A 13 37.17 5.36 21.51
N HIS A 14 36.80 5.20 20.24
CA HIS A 14 37.50 5.92 19.18
C HIS A 14 36.79 7.24 18.89
N THR A 15 37.59 8.31 18.92
CA THR A 15 37.24 9.71 18.66
C THR A 15 35.96 9.83 17.85
N CYS A 16 34.88 10.25 18.52
CA CYS A 16 33.66 10.67 17.87
C CYS A 16 34.03 11.89 17.03
N ASP A 17 34.38 11.67 15.77
CA ASP A 17 34.68 12.73 14.84
C ASP A 17 33.43 13.60 14.73
N ARG A 18 33.60 14.92 14.78
CA ARG A 18 32.50 15.90 14.81
C ARG A 18 31.53 15.66 13.65
N THR A 19 32.07 15.17 12.54
CA THR A 19 31.36 14.73 11.34
C THR A 19 30.32 13.65 11.58
N GLN A 20 30.56 12.67 12.46
CA GLN A 20 29.57 11.65 12.80
C GLN A 20 28.43 12.21 13.65
N LEU A 21 28.75 13.08 14.62
CA LEU A 21 27.73 13.74 15.44
C LEU A 21 26.83 14.64 14.60
N ASP A 22 27.42 15.39 13.67
CA ASP A 22 26.69 16.24 12.73
C ASP A 22 25.79 15.40 11.80
N LEU A 23 26.26 14.23 11.35
CA LEU A 23 25.44 13.30 10.55
C LEU A 23 24.26 12.75 11.36
N TYR A 24 24.46 12.33 12.60
CA TYR A 24 23.37 11.85 13.46
C TYR A 24 22.35 12.96 13.75
N GLN A 25 22.82 14.18 14.05
CA GLN A 25 21.93 15.33 14.26
C GLN A 25 21.13 15.69 13.01
N ALA A 26 21.76 15.65 11.83
CA ALA A 26 21.10 15.88 10.55
C ALA A 26 20.01 14.83 10.27
N LEU A 27 20.32 13.55 10.52
CA LEU A 27 19.36 12.44 10.33
C LEU A 27 18.18 12.55 11.30
N THR A 28 18.41 12.88 12.58
CA THR A 28 17.30 13.10 13.53
C THR A 28 16.46 14.31 13.17
N SER A 29 17.07 15.40 12.70
CA SER A 29 16.35 16.61 12.30
C SER A 29 15.49 16.36 11.06
N ALA A 30 15.99 15.58 10.10
CA ALA A 30 15.21 15.14 8.95
C ALA A 30 14.04 14.25 9.40
N TRP A 31 14.27 13.29 10.29
CA TRP A 31 13.23 12.38 10.77
C TRP A 31 12.10 13.11 11.51
N ILE A 32 12.42 14.03 12.43
CA ILE A 32 11.43 14.87 13.14
C ILE A 32 10.61 15.69 12.14
N LYS A 33 11.24 16.23 11.10
CA LYS A 33 10.58 17.03 10.06
C LYS A 33 9.57 16.22 9.25
N TYR A 34 9.84 14.95 8.97
CA TYR A 34 8.99 14.11 8.12
C TYR A 34 7.91 13.35 8.89
N PHE A 35 8.18 12.96 10.14
CA PHE A 35 7.29 12.07 10.90
C PHE A 35 6.62 12.72 12.11
N GLY A 36 7.04 13.92 12.53
CA GLY A 36 6.38 14.68 13.61
C GLY A 36 6.60 14.13 15.03
N ASP A 37 7.37 13.06 15.16
CA ASP A 37 7.66 12.38 16.43
C ASP A 37 8.98 12.87 17.04
N THR A 38 9.01 12.95 18.37
CA THR A 38 10.20 13.41 19.12
C THR A 38 11.07 12.22 19.50
N ILE A 39 12.28 12.15 18.94
CA ILE A 39 13.29 11.14 19.34
C ILE A 39 14.22 11.74 20.39
N PHE A 40 14.43 11.01 21.49
CA PHE A 40 15.47 11.33 22.46
C PHE A 40 16.67 10.40 22.25
N LEU A 41 17.82 10.98 21.89
CA LEU A 41 19.09 10.27 21.83
C LEU A 41 19.88 10.49 23.11
N ARG A 42 20.26 9.41 23.78
CA ARG A 42 21.20 9.45 24.91
C ARG A 42 22.45 8.65 24.55
N VAL A 43 23.60 9.34 24.50
CA VAL A 43 24.89 8.75 24.18
C VAL A 43 25.67 8.52 25.46
N TYR A 44 26.08 7.28 25.72
CA TYR A 44 26.93 6.92 26.87
C TYR A 44 28.38 6.70 26.43
N LYS A 45 29.33 7.18 27.22
CA LYS A 45 30.76 6.92 27.03
C LYS A 45 31.12 5.63 27.76
N SER A 46 31.31 4.54 27.02
CA SER A 46 31.74 3.25 27.59
C SER A 46 33.24 3.26 27.89
N ALA A 47 33.62 3.00 29.14
CA ALA A 47 35.01 2.78 29.53
C ALA A 47 35.29 1.27 29.49
N SER A 48 35.75 0.75 28.35
CA SER A 48 36.13 -0.67 28.21
C SER A 48 37.58 -0.80 27.74
N ARG A 49 38.33 -1.61 28.48
CA ARG A 49 39.70 -2.04 28.15
C ARG A 49 39.73 -2.79 26.82
N GLU A 50 40.89 -2.66 26.16
CA GLU A 50 41.26 -3.27 24.89
C GLU A 50 40.77 -4.71 24.73
N ASN A 51 39.86 -4.89 23.78
CA ASN A 51 39.77 -6.11 23.01
C ASN A 51 39.31 -5.75 21.60
N LYS A 52 40.06 -6.19 20.59
CA LYS A 52 39.76 -6.02 19.16
C LYS A 52 38.39 -6.64 18.87
N MET A 53 37.34 -5.83 18.89
CA MET A 53 36.02 -6.21 18.39
C MET A 53 35.82 -5.67 16.98
N LYS A 54 35.17 -6.50 16.16
CA LYS A 54 34.44 -6.14 14.95
C LYS A 54 32.94 -6.02 15.28
N PRO A 55 32.40 -4.93 15.85
CA PRO A 55 30.97 -4.87 16.18
C PRO A 55 30.13 -3.98 15.24
N LEU A 56 30.72 -3.37 14.20
CA LEU A 56 30.03 -2.33 13.41
C LEU A 56 28.95 -2.84 12.43
N LEU A 57 28.86 -4.15 12.18
CA LEU A 57 27.86 -4.71 11.25
C LEU A 57 26.52 -5.11 11.92
N LEU A 58 26.45 -5.17 13.25
CA LEU A 58 25.25 -5.68 13.94
C LEU A 58 24.18 -4.60 14.18
N ILE A 59 24.55 -3.32 14.23
CA ILE A 59 23.61 -2.23 14.55
C ILE A 59 22.75 -1.84 13.34
N ALA A 60 23.28 -1.94 12.11
CA ALA A 60 22.52 -1.66 10.89
C ALA A 60 21.39 -2.67 10.62
N ALA A 61 21.50 -3.89 11.17
CA ALA A 61 20.46 -4.92 11.05
C ALA A 61 19.30 -4.73 12.05
N LEU A 62 19.51 -3.97 13.13
CA LEU A 62 18.52 -3.76 14.20
C LEU A 62 17.86 -2.36 14.15
N SER A 63 18.40 -1.42 13.37
CA SER A 63 17.90 -0.05 13.29
C SER A 63 16.84 0.19 12.22
N ASN A 64 16.47 -0.82 11.43
CA ASN A 64 15.28 -0.74 10.59
C ASN A 64 14.13 -1.41 11.34
N PRO A 65 13.19 -0.66 11.95
CA PRO A 65 11.87 -1.21 12.12
C PRO A 65 11.40 -1.51 10.70
N VAL A 66 11.44 -2.79 10.34
CA VAL A 66 10.86 -3.31 9.12
C VAL A 66 9.36 -3.07 9.25
N MET A 67 8.91 -1.86 8.92
CA MET A 67 7.53 -1.58 8.54
C MET A 67 7.31 -2.14 7.14
N ALA A 68 7.63 -3.42 6.94
CA ALA A 68 7.18 -4.10 5.75
C ALA A 68 5.67 -4.13 5.82
N ALA A 69 5.01 -3.75 4.74
CA ALA A 69 3.57 -3.89 4.61
C ALA A 69 3.19 -5.32 5.01
N GLN A 70 2.38 -5.45 6.05
CA GLN A 70 1.95 -6.76 6.52
C GLN A 70 0.78 -7.18 5.64
N THR A 71 0.92 -8.32 4.96
CA THR A 71 -0.21 -8.96 4.31
C THR A 71 -1.23 -9.35 5.38
N ILE A 72 -2.44 -8.81 5.26
CA ILE A 72 -3.52 -9.09 6.20
C ILE A 72 -4.41 -10.21 5.66
N LYS A 73 -4.62 -10.25 4.34
CA LYS A 73 -5.58 -11.18 3.75
C LYS A 73 -5.26 -11.52 2.29
N HIS A 74 -5.62 -12.73 1.89
CA HIS A 74 -5.62 -13.16 0.50
C HIS A 74 -7.03 -13.47 0.02
N PHE A 75 -7.32 -13.12 -1.23
CA PHE A 75 -8.56 -13.43 -1.92
C PHE A 75 -8.22 -13.95 -3.31
N GLY A 76 -8.13 -15.26 -3.48
CA GLY A 76 -7.70 -15.85 -4.75
C GLY A 76 -6.32 -15.33 -5.16
N ASP A 77 -6.26 -14.58 -6.26
CA ASP A 77 -5.02 -14.04 -6.83
C ASP A 77 -4.72 -12.59 -6.35
N TRP A 78 -5.48 -12.14 -5.36
CA TRP A 78 -5.38 -10.81 -4.77
C TRP A 78 -4.81 -10.87 -3.37
N GLU A 79 -3.89 -9.95 -3.10
CA GLU A 79 -3.29 -9.76 -1.80
C GLU A 79 -3.70 -8.40 -1.24
N VAL A 80 -4.20 -8.39 0.00
CA VAL A 80 -4.48 -7.16 0.74
C VAL A 80 -3.46 -7.01 1.86
N SER A 81 -2.73 -5.90 1.84
CA SER A 81 -1.77 -5.51 2.86
C SER A 81 -2.14 -4.17 3.48
N SER A 82 -1.57 -3.90 4.67
CA SER A 82 -1.66 -2.60 5.32
C SER A 82 -0.27 -2.07 5.62
N GLU A 83 -0.10 -0.79 5.35
CA GLU A 83 1.11 -0.03 5.66
C GLU A 83 0.69 1.31 6.28
N GLY A 84 0.90 1.45 7.59
CA GLY A 84 0.42 2.60 8.36
C GLY A 84 -1.11 2.75 8.24
N TYR A 85 -1.54 3.86 7.65
CA TYR A 85 -2.95 4.21 7.47
C TYR A 85 -3.50 3.88 6.09
N ILE A 86 -2.78 3.10 5.28
CA ILE A 86 -3.16 2.75 3.91
C ILE A 86 -3.38 1.24 3.79
N LEU A 87 -4.56 0.87 3.30
CA LEU A 87 -4.85 -0.47 2.81
C LEU A 87 -4.48 -0.52 1.32
N THR A 88 -3.86 -1.62 0.90
CA THR A 88 -3.47 -1.84 -0.49
C THR A 88 -3.92 -3.22 -0.94
N ALA A 89 -4.71 -3.31 -2.00
CA ALA A 89 -5.07 -4.55 -2.66
C ALA A 89 -4.31 -4.64 -3.98
N THR A 90 -3.53 -5.70 -4.15
CA THR A 90 -2.70 -5.93 -5.34
C THR A 90 -3.11 -7.22 -6.03
N SER A 91 -3.28 -7.17 -7.35
CA SER A 91 -3.59 -8.35 -8.17
C SER A 91 -2.36 -8.85 -8.91
N THR A 92 -2.24 -10.16 -9.13
CA THR A 92 -1.26 -10.69 -10.10
C THR A 92 -1.91 -10.87 -11.48
N PRO A 93 -1.31 -10.34 -12.57
CA PRO A 93 -1.77 -10.61 -13.93
C PRO A 93 -1.77 -12.10 -14.29
N VAL A 94 -2.73 -12.55 -15.11
CA VAL A 94 -2.82 -13.97 -15.56
C VAL A 94 -1.64 -14.35 -16.46
N LYS A 95 -1.18 -13.41 -17.29
CA LYS A 95 0.04 -13.55 -18.12
C LYS A 95 1.15 -12.70 -17.54
N ALA A 96 2.39 -13.18 -17.60
CA ALA A 96 3.55 -12.47 -17.08
C ALA A 96 3.60 -11.02 -17.61
N SER A 97 3.41 -10.07 -16.69
CA SER A 97 3.44 -8.64 -16.91
C SER A 97 3.86 -7.98 -15.60
N ASN A 98 4.65 -6.91 -15.69
CA ASN A 98 5.08 -6.16 -14.51
C ASN A 98 4.00 -5.20 -13.99
N ARG A 99 2.85 -5.16 -14.66
CA ARG A 99 1.74 -4.24 -14.38
C ARG A 99 0.70 -4.93 -13.50
N ALA A 100 1.00 -5.13 -12.23
CA ALA A 100 -0.03 -5.54 -11.27
C ALA A 100 -0.99 -4.37 -11.01
N LEU A 101 -2.30 -4.66 -10.88
CA LEU A 101 -3.26 -3.66 -10.43
C LEU A 101 -3.08 -3.41 -8.95
N VAL A 102 -3.24 -2.15 -8.58
CA VAL A 102 -3.11 -1.68 -7.21
C VAL A 102 -4.29 -0.79 -6.89
N PHE A 103 -5.04 -1.17 -5.87
CA PHE A 103 -6.10 -0.36 -5.27
C PHE A 103 -5.63 0.04 -3.90
N ARG A 104 -5.77 1.33 -3.57
CA ARG A 104 -5.36 1.84 -2.27
C ARG A 104 -6.47 2.69 -1.69
N CYS A 105 -6.77 2.49 -0.42
CA CYS A 105 -7.67 3.34 0.35
C CYS A 105 -6.98 3.66 1.67
N ASN A 106 -7.44 4.69 2.37
CA ASN A 106 -7.09 4.79 3.79
C ASN A 106 -7.80 3.68 4.59
N ILE A 107 -7.38 3.45 5.84
CA ILE A 107 -8.00 2.44 6.72
C ILE A 107 -9.47 2.73 7.06
N GLU A 108 -9.96 3.96 6.81
CA GLU A 108 -11.38 4.32 6.94
C GLU A 108 -12.18 3.99 5.67
N HIS A 109 -11.57 3.31 4.69
CA HIS A 109 -12.15 2.98 3.38
C HIS A 109 -12.56 4.20 2.55
N LYS A 110 -11.86 5.32 2.74
CA LYS A 110 -12.01 6.58 1.99
C LYS A 110 -10.79 6.85 1.14
N ASN A 111 -10.89 7.89 0.30
CA ASN A 111 -9.81 8.37 -0.56
C ASN A 111 -9.21 7.26 -1.42
N CYS A 112 -10.09 6.41 -1.94
CA CYS A 112 -9.70 5.25 -2.71
C CYS A 112 -9.18 5.64 -4.09
N VAL A 113 -8.09 5.00 -4.49
CA VAL A 113 -7.41 5.23 -5.75
C VAL A 113 -7.11 3.91 -6.44
N PHE A 114 -7.09 3.97 -7.77
CA PHE A 114 -6.73 2.87 -8.65
C PHE A 114 -5.49 3.23 -9.47
N THR A 115 -4.51 2.32 -9.50
CA THR A 115 -3.23 2.50 -10.18
C THR A 115 -2.57 1.16 -10.55
N TYR A 116 -1.34 1.20 -11.06
CA TYR A 116 -0.49 0.05 -11.35
C TYR A 116 0.77 0.03 -10.47
N THR A 117 1.36 -1.14 -10.23
CA THR A 117 2.69 -1.27 -9.60
C THR A 117 3.78 -0.62 -10.43
N GLU A 118 3.77 -0.85 -11.74
CA GLU A 118 4.70 -0.21 -12.68
C GLU A 118 4.14 1.15 -13.08
N ALA A 119 4.75 2.21 -12.55
CA ALA A 119 4.35 3.57 -12.86
C ALA A 119 4.57 3.89 -14.34
N LYS A 120 3.49 4.24 -15.04
CA LYS A 120 3.59 4.87 -16.36
C LYS A 120 3.78 6.38 -16.17
N PRO A 121 4.94 6.93 -16.55
CA PRO A 121 5.26 8.32 -16.28
C PRO A 121 4.28 9.25 -17.00
N CYS A 122 3.89 10.33 -16.34
CA CYS A 122 3.08 11.39 -16.91
C CYS A 122 3.58 12.77 -16.45
N ASN A 123 3.53 13.75 -17.36
CA ASN A 123 4.15 15.06 -17.15
C ASN A 123 3.17 16.24 -17.16
N SER A 124 1.85 16.00 -17.31
CA SER A 124 0.89 17.08 -17.57
C SER A 124 -0.41 16.93 -16.78
N GLN A 125 -1.12 18.04 -16.57
CA GLN A 125 -2.50 18.10 -16.01
C GLN A 125 -3.57 17.48 -16.93
N LYS A 126 -3.17 16.64 -17.88
CA LYS A 126 -4.11 15.95 -18.77
C LYS A 126 -4.76 14.79 -18.03
N PHE A 127 -5.81 14.29 -18.64
CA PHE A 127 -6.45 13.04 -18.26
C PHE A 127 -6.14 11.98 -19.29
N ARG A 128 -6.10 10.73 -18.85
CA ARG A 128 -5.97 9.56 -19.70
C ARG A 128 -7.06 8.57 -19.37
N PHE A 129 -7.62 7.90 -20.35
CA PHE A 129 -8.63 6.89 -20.11
C PHE A 129 -8.00 5.52 -19.95
N LEU A 130 -8.43 4.83 -18.90
CA LEU A 130 -8.21 3.41 -18.71
C LEU A 130 -9.44 2.70 -19.26
N HIS A 131 -9.21 1.82 -20.23
CA HIS A 131 -10.24 0.97 -20.79
C HIS A 131 -10.26 -0.35 -20.05
N LEU A 132 -11.39 -0.66 -19.43
CA LEU A 132 -11.67 -1.90 -18.73
C LEU A 132 -12.65 -2.71 -19.57
N SER A 133 -12.44 -4.01 -19.69
CA SER A 133 -13.33 -4.87 -20.46
C SER A 133 -13.47 -6.25 -19.84
N ALA A 134 -14.72 -6.72 -19.71
CA ALA A 134 -15.05 -8.10 -19.47
C ALA A 134 -14.86 -8.90 -20.77
N LEU A 135 -13.95 -9.87 -20.75
CA LEU A 135 -13.54 -10.58 -21.97
C LEU A 135 -14.63 -11.48 -22.55
N ALA A 136 -15.63 -11.88 -21.76
CA ALA A 136 -16.68 -12.79 -22.17
C ALA A 136 -17.86 -12.10 -22.87
N ASP A 137 -18.23 -10.90 -22.43
CA ASP A 137 -19.56 -10.31 -22.70
C ASP A 137 -19.50 -8.97 -23.45
N ASN A 138 -18.34 -8.56 -23.98
CA ASN A 138 -18.12 -7.26 -24.64
C ASN A 138 -18.51 -6.03 -23.80
N VAL A 139 -18.71 -6.19 -22.48
CA VAL A 139 -18.96 -5.09 -21.57
C VAL A 139 -17.65 -4.37 -21.29
N ALA A 140 -17.66 -3.04 -21.43
CA ALA A 140 -16.49 -2.21 -21.23
C ALA A 140 -16.83 -0.88 -20.56
N ALA A 141 -15.86 -0.35 -19.83
CA ALA A 141 -15.92 0.94 -19.17
C ALA A 141 -14.65 1.73 -19.47
N ASN A 142 -14.77 3.06 -19.50
CA ASN A 142 -13.60 3.95 -19.61
C ASN A 142 -13.50 4.78 -18.34
N LEU A 143 -12.44 4.54 -17.55
CA LEU A 143 -12.18 5.28 -16.33
C LEU A 143 -11.23 6.45 -16.62
N LYS A 144 -11.69 7.66 -16.33
CA LYS A 144 -10.88 8.88 -16.44
C LYS A 144 -9.83 8.90 -15.32
N SER A 145 -8.56 8.75 -15.69
CA SER A 145 -7.41 8.89 -14.78
C SER A 145 -6.76 10.27 -14.91
N GLN A 146 -6.08 10.70 -13.85
CA GLN A 146 -5.35 11.96 -13.75
C GLN A 146 -3.89 11.71 -13.37
N CYS A 147 -3.01 12.62 -13.76
CA CYS A 147 -1.59 12.52 -13.42
C CYS A 147 -1.34 13.01 -11.99
N ILE A 148 -0.99 12.10 -11.08
CA ILE A 148 -0.65 12.41 -9.68
C ILE A 148 0.73 11.82 -9.38
N GLY A 149 1.65 12.63 -8.87
CA GLY A 149 2.99 12.16 -8.50
C GLY A 149 3.76 11.54 -9.68
N GLY A 150 3.47 11.98 -10.91
CA GLY A 150 4.08 11.43 -12.12
C GLY A 150 3.48 10.12 -12.60
N GLN A 151 2.35 9.66 -12.04
CA GLN A 151 1.67 8.43 -12.45
C GLN A 151 0.19 8.67 -12.77
N TRP A 152 -0.34 7.89 -13.73
CA TRP A 152 -1.77 7.86 -14.02
C TRP A 152 -2.55 7.15 -12.90
N VAL A 153 -3.42 7.90 -12.22
CA VAL A 153 -4.21 7.43 -11.08
C VAL A 153 -5.68 7.76 -11.31
N LYS A 154 -6.58 6.79 -11.10
CA LYS A 154 -8.03 7.05 -11.04
C LYS A 154 -8.41 7.31 -9.59
N ALA A 155 -8.90 8.52 -9.32
CA ALA A 155 -9.30 9.00 -8.01
C ALA A 155 -10.47 10.00 -8.15
N PRO A 156 -11.56 9.88 -7.38
CA PRO A 156 -11.87 8.76 -6.51
C PRO A 156 -12.17 7.50 -7.32
N PHE A 157 -11.82 6.35 -6.76
CA PHE A 157 -12.26 5.03 -7.23
C PHE A 157 -13.41 4.54 -6.35
N VAL A 158 -14.50 4.08 -6.96
CA VAL A 158 -15.70 3.56 -6.28
C VAL A 158 -16.11 2.20 -6.84
N TRP A 159 -16.96 1.47 -6.13
CA TRP A 159 -17.42 0.13 -6.54
C TRP A 159 -18.02 0.12 -7.95
N ASP A 160 -18.86 1.10 -8.26
CA ASP A 160 -19.54 1.24 -9.56
C ASP A 160 -18.58 1.34 -10.75
N ASP A 161 -17.31 1.74 -10.52
CA ASP A 161 -16.28 1.76 -11.56
C ASP A 161 -15.87 0.34 -12.02
N MET A 162 -16.03 -0.69 -11.16
CA MET A 162 -15.62 -2.07 -11.42
C MET A 162 -16.76 -3.08 -11.42
N ASP A 163 -17.87 -2.81 -10.72
CA ASP A 163 -18.98 -3.75 -10.56
C ASP A 163 -19.49 -4.33 -11.89
N PRO A 164 -19.77 -3.52 -12.93
CA PRO A 164 -20.25 -4.08 -14.20
C PRO A 164 -19.19 -4.97 -14.86
N ILE A 165 -17.92 -4.60 -14.75
CA ILE A 165 -16.82 -5.37 -15.35
C ILE A 165 -16.67 -6.71 -14.64
N LEU A 166 -16.68 -6.72 -13.30
CA LEU A 166 -16.57 -7.96 -12.54
C LEU A 166 -17.79 -8.83 -12.71
N TYR A 167 -19.01 -8.28 -12.65
CA TYR A 167 -20.24 -9.02 -12.86
C TYR A 167 -20.24 -9.77 -14.20
N HIS A 168 -19.89 -9.08 -15.29
CA HIS A 168 -19.84 -9.65 -16.65
C HIS A 168 -18.57 -10.46 -16.96
N SER A 169 -17.56 -10.44 -16.09
CA SER A 169 -16.39 -11.28 -16.28
C SER A 169 -16.70 -12.69 -15.77
N GLN A 170 -16.74 -13.67 -16.68
CA GLN A 170 -16.90 -15.07 -16.27
C GLN A 170 -15.66 -15.56 -15.50
N LYS A 171 -14.47 -15.23 -16.00
CA LYS A 171 -13.20 -15.67 -15.42
C LYS A 171 -12.18 -14.55 -15.33
N ASP A 172 -11.98 -13.83 -16.43
CA ASP A 172 -10.91 -12.85 -16.57
C ASP A 172 -11.48 -11.52 -17.11
N PHE A 173 -10.82 -10.43 -16.75
CA PHE A 173 -11.06 -9.09 -17.30
C PHE A 173 -9.74 -8.49 -17.78
N SER A 174 -9.82 -7.48 -18.64
CA SER A 174 -8.65 -6.77 -19.14
C SER A 174 -8.68 -5.29 -18.78
N ILE A 175 -7.49 -4.74 -18.55
CA ILE A 175 -7.30 -3.29 -18.41
C ILE A 175 -6.17 -2.86 -19.33
N ARG A 176 -6.38 -1.75 -20.04
CA ARG A 176 -5.40 -1.08 -20.88
C ARG A 176 -5.57 0.43 -20.83
N PHE A 177 -4.60 1.17 -21.35
CA PHE A 177 -4.86 2.56 -21.70
C PHE A 177 -5.61 2.62 -23.04
N SER A 178 -6.58 3.51 -23.17
CA SER A 178 -7.44 3.57 -24.36
C SER A 178 -6.65 3.86 -25.64
N ASP A 179 -5.55 4.62 -25.53
CA ASP A 179 -4.60 4.99 -26.58
C ASP A 179 -3.44 4.00 -26.78
N GLU A 180 -3.38 2.91 -26.00
CA GLU A 180 -2.39 1.83 -26.17
C GLU A 180 -3.11 0.48 -26.21
N VAL A 181 -3.59 0.09 -27.40
CA VAL A 181 -4.39 -1.15 -27.55
C VAL A 181 -3.55 -2.40 -27.24
N ASP A 182 -2.28 -2.41 -27.65
CA ASP A 182 -1.38 -3.57 -27.51
C ASP A 182 -0.86 -3.79 -26.08
N THR A 183 -1.30 -2.97 -25.12
CA THR A 183 -0.81 -3.04 -23.74
C THR A 183 -1.84 -3.56 -22.74
N ALA A 184 -2.87 -4.23 -23.27
CA ALA A 184 -3.86 -4.95 -22.47
C ALA A 184 -3.23 -5.98 -21.55
N THR A 185 -3.45 -5.79 -20.25
CA THR A 185 -3.09 -6.76 -19.22
C THR A 185 -4.37 -7.45 -18.76
N ILE A 186 -4.31 -8.78 -18.66
CA ILE A 186 -5.44 -9.64 -18.29
C ILE A 186 -5.29 -10.05 -16.82
N TYR A 187 -6.38 -9.94 -16.08
CA TYR A 187 -6.45 -10.26 -14.65
C TYR A 187 -7.56 -11.26 -14.39
N SER A 188 -7.31 -12.12 -13.42
CA SER A 188 -8.28 -13.09 -12.93
C SER A 188 -9.30 -12.38 -12.06
N LYS A 189 -10.59 -12.69 -12.27
CA LYS A 189 -11.69 -12.28 -11.38
C LYS A 189 -11.61 -12.98 -10.03
N LYS A 190 -10.87 -14.09 -9.91
CA LYS A 190 -10.83 -14.93 -8.70
C LYS A 190 -10.37 -14.13 -7.48
N GLY A 191 -11.34 -13.78 -6.63
CA GLY A 191 -11.15 -12.98 -5.41
C GLY A 191 -11.05 -11.46 -5.62
N ALA A 192 -11.21 -10.96 -6.85
CA ALA A 192 -11.22 -9.53 -7.14
C ALA A 192 -12.37 -8.81 -6.44
N GLU A 193 -13.57 -9.39 -6.50
CA GLU A 193 -14.78 -8.84 -5.87
C GLU A 193 -14.61 -8.75 -4.35
N ASP A 194 -14.21 -9.84 -3.70
CA ASP A 194 -14.02 -9.86 -2.24
C ASP A 194 -12.91 -8.91 -1.78
N ALA A 195 -11.79 -8.85 -2.52
CA ALA A 195 -10.69 -7.93 -2.22
C ALA A 195 -11.12 -6.47 -2.34
N LEU A 196 -11.88 -6.14 -3.39
CA LEU A 196 -12.37 -4.79 -3.61
C LEU A 196 -13.46 -4.40 -2.60
N LYS A 197 -14.42 -5.27 -2.31
CA LYS A 197 -15.41 -5.00 -1.27
C LYS A 197 -14.76 -4.85 0.10
N TYR A 198 -13.72 -5.63 0.41
CA TYR A 198 -12.95 -5.49 1.63
C TYR A 198 -12.22 -4.14 1.71
N ILE A 199 -11.48 -3.74 0.67
CA ILE A 199 -10.73 -2.47 0.71
C ILE A 199 -11.65 -1.24 0.66
N LEU A 200 -12.80 -1.35 0.00
CA LEU A 200 -13.84 -0.31 -0.04
C LEU A 200 -14.75 -0.31 1.20
N GLY A 201 -14.57 -1.26 2.13
CA GLY A 201 -15.34 -1.34 3.36
C GLY A 201 -16.82 -1.70 3.18
N ILE A 202 -17.18 -2.26 2.01
CA ILE A 202 -18.54 -2.69 1.67
C ILE A 202 -18.92 -3.93 2.49
N ASP A 203 -17.99 -4.87 2.62
CA ASP A 203 -18.17 -6.13 3.37
C ASP A 203 -17.61 -6.05 4.80
N ASN A 204 -17.74 -4.90 5.46
CA ASN A 204 -17.36 -4.79 6.86
C ASN A 204 -18.40 -5.50 7.75
N ASN A 205 -17.94 -6.49 8.52
CA ASN A 205 -18.70 -7.37 9.43
C ASN A 205 -19.64 -6.67 10.45
N PHE A 206 -19.64 -5.35 10.52
CA PHE A 206 -20.61 -4.59 11.32
C PHE A 206 -22.03 -4.63 10.74
N ASN A 207 -22.21 -4.88 9.43
CA ASN A 207 -23.54 -5.03 8.83
C ASN A 207 -24.14 -6.45 8.97
N HIS A 208 -23.31 -7.49 9.13
CA HIS A 208 -23.81 -8.86 9.25
C HIS A 208 -24.35 -9.22 10.64
N ARG A 209 -23.91 -8.54 11.73
CA ARG A 209 -24.45 -8.79 13.08
C ARG A 209 -25.89 -8.30 13.27
N ASN A 210 -26.30 -7.25 12.56
CA ASN A 210 -27.64 -6.70 12.70
C ASN A 210 -28.69 -7.38 11.82
N GLN A 211 -28.28 -8.14 10.79
CA GLN A 211 -29.24 -8.88 9.95
C GLN A 211 -29.60 -10.25 10.52
N LYS A 212 -28.73 -10.89 11.31
CA LYS A 212 -29.03 -12.17 11.97
C LYS A 212 -29.95 -12.07 13.19
N MET A 213 -30.22 -10.86 13.70
CA MET A 213 -31.19 -10.64 14.78
C MET A 213 -32.57 -10.22 14.28
N ALA A 214 -32.73 -9.92 12.99
CA ALA A 214 -33.99 -9.44 12.41
C ALA A 214 -34.83 -10.57 11.74
N LEU A 215 -34.35 -11.81 11.74
CA LEU A 215 -35.10 -13.00 11.30
C LEU A 215 -35.21 -14.02 12.43
N LYS A 216 -36.04 -13.68 13.41
CA LYS A 216 -36.78 -14.58 14.29
C LYS A 216 -38.11 -13.87 14.57
N ASP A 217 -39.16 -14.10 13.82
CA ASP A 217 -40.16 -15.19 13.88
C ASP A 217 -41.54 -14.45 13.90
N PRO A 218 -42.66 -14.99 13.40
CA PRO A 218 -43.29 -16.16 14.01
C PRO A 218 -43.70 -17.24 13.00
N GLU A 219 -43.44 -18.49 13.38
CA GLU A 219 -44.20 -19.64 12.89
C GLU A 219 -45.69 -19.48 13.25
N PRO A 220 -46.60 -19.96 12.39
CA PRO A 220 -48.05 -19.90 12.61
C PRO A 220 -48.55 -20.82 13.73
#